data_AF-A0A2K6ECQ2-F1
#
_entry.id   AF-A0A2K6ECQ2-F1
#
_cell.length_a   1.000
_cell.length_b   1.000
_cell.length_c   1.000
_cell.angle_alpha   90.00
_cell.angle_beta   90.00
_cell.angle_gamma   90.00
#
_symmetry.space_group_name_H-M   'P 1'
#
loop_
_entity.id
_entity.type
_entity.pdbx_description
1 polymer ?
#
loop_
_entity_poly.entity_id
_entity_poly.type
_entity_poly.pdbx_seq_one_letter_code
_entity_poly.pdbx_strand_id
1 'polypeptide(L)'
;MDPKETTLLCLVLCLGQRIQAQEGNFSTPFISTRSSPVVPWGGSVRIQCQAIPDAYLIWLMMLKNSTYEKRDEKLGFWNDTTPEFVIDHMDANKAGRYRCRYRIGFSRFRYSDTLELVVTDSINRDYTTQNLIRMAIAGLVLVALLAILVENWHSHKALNKEASADVAEPSWSHQMCQPGWTFARTPSVCK
;
A
#
# COMPACT_ATOMS: atom_id res chain seq x y z
N MET A 1 -77.14 -6.05 -35.65
CA MET A 1 -75.74 -5.76 -35.99
C MET A 1 -75.41 -6.57 -37.23
N ASP A 2 -75.15 -5.90 -38.35
CA ASP A 2 -74.83 -6.56 -39.62
C ASP A 2 -73.50 -7.33 -39.53
N PRO A 3 -73.39 -8.52 -40.14
CA PRO A 3 -72.15 -9.32 -40.12
C PRO A 3 -70.95 -8.60 -40.75
N LYS A 4 -71.20 -7.58 -41.58
CA LYS A 4 -70.16 -6.72 -42.17
C LYS A 4 -69.47 -5.79 -41.17
N GLU A 5 -70.22 -5.21 -40.23
CA GLU A 5 -69.70 -4.26 -39.23
C GLU A 5 -68.71 -4.94 -38.27
N THR A 6 -69.04 -6.15 -37.83
CA THR A 6 -68.18 -6.96 -36.93
C THR A 6 -66.86 -7.33 -37.61
N THR A 7 -66.90 -7.63 -38.91
CA THR A 7 -65.71 -7.99 -39.71
C THR A 7 -64.78 -6.78 -39.89
N LEU A 8 -65.36 -5.60 -40.10
CA LEU A 8 -64.63 -4.34 -40.26
C LEU A 8 -63.98 -3.89 -38.94
N LEU A 9 -64.70 -4.01 -37.82
CA LEU A 9 -64.16 -3.76 -36.48
C LEU A 9 -62.99 -4.69 -36.15
N CYS A 10 -63.11 -5.97 -36.50
CA CYS A 10 -62.06 -6.95 -36.29
C CYS A 10 -60.81 -6.67 -37.15
N LEU A 11 -60.99 -6.29 -38.42
CA LEU A 11 -59.89 -5.87 -39.30
C LEU A 11 -59.20 -4.60 -38.79
N VAL A 12 -59.97 -3.62 -38.31
CA VAL A 12 -59.43 -2.38 -37.72
C VAL A 12 -58.67 -2.65 -36.42
N LEU A 13 -59.19 -3.52 -35.55
CA LEU A 13 -58.51 -3.93 -34.31
C LEU A 13 -57.23 -4.73 -34.59
N CYS A 14 -57.26 -5.65 -35.56
CA CYS A 14 -56.08 -6.44 -35.97
C CYS A 14 -55.01 -5.58 -36.65
N LEU A 15 -55.39 -4.59 -37.46
CA LEU A 15 -54.45 -3.65 -38.07
C LEU A 15 -53.93 -2.60 -37.07
N GLY A 16 -54.74 -2.22 -36.07
CA GLY A 16 -54.34 -1.31 -34.99
C GLY A 16 -53.32 -1.91 -34.03
N GLN A 17 -53.36 -3.23 -33.79
CA GLN A 17 -52.37 -3.93 -32.97
C GLN A 17 -50.99 -4.09 -33.64
N ARG A 18 -50.88 -3.89 -34.97
CA ARG A 18 -49.60 -3.93 -35.69
C ARG A 18 -48.74 -2.67 -35.54
N ILE A 19 -49.25 -1.62 -34.89
CA ILE A 19 -48.46 -0.42 -34.51
C ILE A 19 -48.09 -0.45 -33.02
N GLN A 20 -48.05 -1.64 -32.41
CA GLN A 20 -47.24 -1.79 -31.20
C GLN A 20 -45.78 -1.65 -31.61
N ALA A 21 -45.25 -0.46 -31.35
CA ALA A 21 -43.84 -0.17 -31.47
C ALA A 21 -43.07 -1.32 -30.84
N GLN A 22 -42.36 -2.08 -31.66
CA GLN A 22 -41.26 -2.90 -31.21
C GLN A 22 -40.19 -1.91 -30.76
N GLU A 23 -40.37 -1.37 -29.56
CA GLU A 23 -39.38 -0.60 -28.85
C GLU A 23 -38.28 -1.61 -28.54
N GLY A 24 -37.37 -1.74 -29.50
CA GLY A 24 -36.24 -2.64 -29.42
C GLY A 24 -35.61 -2.44 -28.06
N ASN A 25 -35.49 -3.54 -27.32
CA ASN A 25 -34.98 -3.56 -25.97
C ASN A 25 -33.50 -3.13 -26.00
N PHE A 26 -33.26 -1.82 -26.10
CA PHE A 26 -31.93 -1.23 -26.08
C PHE A 26 -31.49 -1.18 -24.62
N SER A 27 -31.14 -2.34 -24.07
CA SER A 27 -30.59 -2.44 -22.73
C SER A 27 -29.38 -1.50 -22.60
N THR A 28 -29.38 -0.66 -21.57
CA THR A 28 -28.24 0.19 -21.24
C THR A 28 -26.98 -0.68 -21.13
N PRO A 29 -25.87 -0.34 -21.81
CA PRO A 29 -24.65 -1.12 -21.72
C PRO A 29 -24.14 -1.20 -20.29
N PHE A 30 -23.62 -2.36 -19.86
CA PHE A 30 -23.09 -2.49 -18.50
C PHE A 30 -21.64 -1.98 -18.38
N ILE A 31 -21.29 -1.55 -17.16
CA ILE A 31 -19.92 -1.24 -16.72
C ILE A 31 -19.68 -2.01 -15.42
N SER A 32 -18.49 -2.59 -15.26
CA SER A 32 -18.14 -3.38 -14.08
C SER A 32 -16.65 -3.33 -13.78
N THR A 33 -16.22 -3.97 -12.71
CA THR A 33 -14.80 -4.21 -12.43
C THR A 33 -14.52 -5.71 -12.47
N ARG A 34 -13.29 -6.09 -12.85
CA ARG A 34 -12.81 -7.49 -12.72
C ARG A 34 -12.64 -7.91 -11.27
N SER A 35 -12.38 -6.94 -10.39
CA SER A 35 -12.03 -7.15 -8.99
C SER A 35 -13.08 -6.52 -8.09
N SER A 36 -12.70 -5.55 -7.27
CA SER A 36 -13.56 -4.85 -6.33
C SER A 36 -13.70 -3.37 -6.74
N PRO A 37 -14.89 -2.76 -6.57
CA PRO A 37 -15.05 -1.31 -6.66
C PRO A 37 -14.32 -0.56 -5.54
N VAL A 38 -14.01 -1.25 -4.44
CA VAL A 38 -13.25 -0.71 -3.30
C VAL A 38 -11.77 -1.04 -3.51
N VAL A 39 -10.96 -0.01 -3.73
CA VAL A 39 -9.56 -0.12 -4.13
C VAL A 39 -8.67 0.50 -3.04
N PRO A 40 -7.62 -0.19 -2.56
CA PRO A 40 -6.70 0.40 -1.60
C PRO A 40 -5.92 1.57 -2.21
N TRP A 41 -5.52 2.52 -1.37
CA TRP A 41 -4.66 3.64 -1.75
C TRP A 41 -3.37 3.14 -2.41
N GLY A 42 -2.99 3.75 -3.52
CA GLY A 42 -1.87 3.33 -4.37
C GLY A 42 -2.11 2.05 -5.18
N GLY A 43 -3.23 1.35 -4.98
CA GLY A 43 -3.60 0.15 -5.72
C GLY A 43 -4.05 0.42 -7.15
N SER A 44 -4.49 -0.63 -7.85
CA SER A 44 -5.02 -0.53 -9.21
C SER A 44 -6.31 -1.32 -9.41
N VAL A 45 -7.11 -0.89 -10.38
CA VAL A 45 -8.38 -1.52 -10.74
C VAL A 45 -8.55 -1.61 -12.25
N ARG A 46 -9.15 -2.72 -12.69
CA ARG A 46 -9.53 -2.96 -14.09
C ARG A 46 -11.04 -2.77 -14.24
N ILE A 47 -11.43 -1.72 -14.96
CA ILE A 47 -12.82 -1.41 -15.32
C ILE A 47 -13.12 -2.08 -16.66
N GLN A 48 -14.25 -2.77 -16.75
CA GLN A 48 -14.73 -3.41 -17.96
C GLN A 48 -15.96 -2.68 -18.49
N CYS A 49 -15.89 -2.25 -19.75
CA CYS A 49 -17.03 -1.72 -20.49
C CYS A 49 -17.59 -2.85 -21.37
N GLN A 50 -18.92 -3.03 -21.40
CA GLN A 50 -19.54 -4.00 -22.31
C GLN A 50 -19.11 -3.77 -23.77
N ALA A 51 -18.74 -4.84 -24.45
CA ALA A 51 -18.46 -4.80 -25.89
C ALA A 51 -19.75 -4.48 -26.68
N ILE A 52 -19.66 -3.50 -27.57
CA ILE A 52 -20.74 -3.17 -28.53
C ILE A 52 -20.15 -3.30 -29.93
N PRO A 53 -20.62 -4.24 -30.77
CA PRO A 53 -20.04 -4.51 -32.09
C PRO A 53 -19.97 -3.27 -33.00
N ASP A 54 -21.00 -2.42 -32.97
CA ASP A 54 -21.08 -1.22 -33.81
C ASP A 54 -20.28 -0.02 -33.26
N ALA A 55 -19.70 -0.14 -32.05
CA ALA A 55 -18.93 0.92 -31.43
C ALA A 55 -17.45 0.77 -31.78
N TYR A 56 -16.89 1.75 -32.51
CA TYR A 56 -15.47 1.71 -32.88
C TYR A 56 -14.58 2.50 -31.90
N LEU A 57 -15.16 3.37 -31.07
CA LEU A 57 -14.44 4.19 -30.11
C LEU A 57 -15.17 4.22 -28.77
N ILE A 58 -14.43 3.97 -27.69
CA ILE A 58 -14.93 3.93 -26.33
C ILE A 58 -14.11 4.88 -25.46
N TRP A 59 -14.80 5.71 -24.69
CA TRP A 59 -14.20 6.56 -23.68
C TRP A 59 -14.61 6.11 -22.29
N LEU A 60 -13.63 6.07 -21.39
CA LEU A 60 -13.90 6.02 -19.97
C LEU A 60 -14.05 7.45 -19.46
N MET A 61 -15.25 7.78 -18.99
CA MET A 61 -15.59 9.10 -18.47
C MET A 61 -15.66 9.06 -16.95
N MET A 62 -15.15 10.08 -16.28
CA MET A 62 -15.30 10.29 -14.83
C MET A 62 -16.16 11.53 -14.58
N LEU A 63 -17.06 11.45 -13.60
CA LEU A 63 -17.79 12.62 -13.12
C LEU A 63 -16.90 13.47 -12.20
N LYS A 64 -16.64 14.72 -12.58
CA LYS A 64 -16.01 15.76 -11.76
C LYS A 64 -16.77 17.07 -11.86
N ASN A 65 -17.02 17.72 -10.73
CA ASN A 65 -17.70 19.01 -10.68
C ASN A 65 -19.01 19.04 -11.51
N SER A 66 -19.82 17.97 -11.40
CA SER A 66 -21.06 17.77 -12.17
C SER A 66 -20.91 17.61 -13.69
N THR A 67 -19.68 17.50 -14.20
CA THR A 67 -19.37 17.30 -15.62
C THR A 67 -18.58 16.01 -15.83
N TYR A 68 -18.78 15.35 -16.98
CA TYR A 68 -18.03 14.14 -17.31
C TYR A 68 -16.76 14.47 -18.08
N GLU A 69 -15.60 14.14 -17.51
CA GLU A 69 -14.28 14.30 -18.11
C GLU A 69 -13.76 12.98 -18.70
N LYS A 70 -13.11 13.04 -19.86
CA LYS A 70 -12.45 11.87 -20.48
C LYS A 70 -11.23 11.48 -19.65
N ARG A 71 -11.17 10.24 -19.19
CA ARG A 71 -10.02 9.68 -18.47
C ARG A 71 -9.11 8.89 -19.38
N ASP A 72 -9.70 8.10 -20.27
CA ASP A 72 -8.98 7.23 -21.19
C ASP A 72 -9.84 6.92 -22.41
N GLU A 73 -9.25 6.40 -23.47
CA GLU A 73 -9.93 6.04 -24.71
C GLU A 73 -9.33 4.82 -25.39
N LYS A 74 -10.20 4.04 -26.03
CA LYS A 74 -9.81 2.87 -26.80
C LYS A 74 -10.53 2.85 -28.15
N LEU A 75 -9.75 2.72 -29.21
CA LEU A 75 -10.20 2.47 -30.56
C LEU A 75 -10.13 0.96 -30.83
N GLY A 76 -11.17 0.39 -31.41
CA GLY A 76 -11.19 -1.03 -31.74
C GLY A 76 -12.56 -1.52 -32.15
N PHE A 77 -12.58 -2.75 -32.68
CA PHE A 77 -13.82 -3.48 -32.98
C PHE A 77 -14.02 -4.55 -31.90
N TRP A 78 -15.12 -4.47 -31.17
CA TRP A 78 -15.38 -5.27 -29.98
C TRP A 78 -16.35 -6.40 -30.30
N ASN A 79 -15.84 -7.43 -30.98
CA ASN A 79 -16.65 -8.58 -31.36
C ASN A 79 -16.72 -9.61 -30.21
N ASP A 80 -15.57 -9.98 -29.64
CA ASP A 80 -15.48 -11.00 -28.58
C ASP A 80 -14.67 -10.56 -27.35
N THR A 81 -14.03 -9.37 -27.43
CA THR A 81 -13.18 -8.86 -26.35
C THR A 81 -13.87 -7.73 -25.64
N THR A 82 -14.12 -7.89 -24.33
CA THR A 82 -14.61 -6.81 -23.48
C THR A 82 -13.51 -5.75 -23.29
N PRO A 83 -13.72 -4.50 -23.72
CA PRO A 83 -12.74 -3.44 -23.52
C PRO A 83 -12.49 -3.18 -22.03
N GLU A 84 -11.22 -3.28 -21.62
CA GLU A 84 -10.78 -3.04 -20.25
C GLU A 84 -9.96 -1.76 -20.13
N PHE A 85 -10.19 -0.98 -19.08
CA PHE A 85 -9.41 0.21 -18.74
C PHE A 85 -8.73 -0.01 -17.39
N VAL A 86 -7.46 0.37 -17.27
CA VAL A 86 -6.70 0.24 -16.04
C VAL A 86 -6.58 1.60 -15.38
N ILE A 87 -6.91 1.68 -14.09
CA ILE A 87 -6.64 2.85 -13.27
C ILE A 87 -5.63 2.45 -12.22
N ASP A 88 -4.40 2.93 -12.38
CA ASP A 88 -3.30 2.69 -11.45
C ASP A 88 -3.13 3.83 -10.46
N HIS A 89 -2.41 3.54 -9.37
CA HIS A 89 -2.06 4.47 -8.32
C HIS A 89 -3.31 5.18 -7.78
N MET A 90 -4.28 4.42 -7.29
CA MET A 90 -5.53 4.99 -6.79
C MET A 90 -5.29 5.98 -5.67
N ASP A 91 -6.02 7.08 -5.73
CA ASP A 91 -6.00 8.18 -4.77
C ASP A 91 -7.41 8.77 -4.66
N ALA A 92 -7.61 9.72 -3.72
CA ALA A 92 -8.88 10.39 -3.52
C ALA A 92 -9.42 11.11 -4.78
N ASN A 93 -8.55 11.61 -5.67
CA ASN A 93 -8.94 12.34 -6.88
C ASN A 93 -9.39 11.40 -8.01
N LYS A 94 -9.01 10.12 -7.92
CA LYS A 94 -9.43 9.06 -8.82
C LYS A 94 -10.65 8.30 -8.31
N ALA A 95 -11.02 8.46 -7.04
CA ALA A 95 -12.27 7.94 -6.50
C ALA A 95 -13.48 8.66 -7.11
N GLY A 96 -14.60 7.97 -7.27
CA GLY A 96 -15.86 8.54 -7.71
C GLY A 96 -16.55 7.75 -8.81
N ARG A 97 -17.44 8.42 -9.53
CA ARG A 97 -18.35 7.80 -10.50
C ARG A 97 -17.78 7.81 -11.91
N TYR A 98 -17.80 6.64 -12.53
CA TYR A 98 -17.33 6.38 -13.89
C TYR A 98 -18.46 5.92 -14.80
N ARG A 99 -18.32 6.19 -16.09
CA ARG A 99 -19.27 5.78 -17.14
C ARG A 99 -18.53 5.55 -18.45
N CYS A 100 -18.89 4.51 -19.19
CA CYS A 100 -18.40 4.30 -20.55
C CYS A 100 -19.25 5.11 -21.54
N ARG A 101 -18.60 5.79 -22.48
CA ARG A 101 -19.25 6.47 -23.62
C ARG A 101 -18.78 5.81 -24.91
N TYR A 102 -19.72 5.33 -25.71
CA TYR A 102 -19.50 4.59 -26.94
C TYR A 102 -19.85 5.46 -28.14
N ARG A 103 -18.97 5.56 -29.13
CA ARG A 103 -19.26 6.17 -30.43
C ARG A 103 -19.64 5.09 -31.43
N ILE A 104 -20.86 5.19 -31.95
CA ILE A 104 -21.46 4.24 -32.88
C ILE A 104 -21.68 4.97 -34.21
N GLY A 105 -21.05 4.49 -35.28
CA GLY A 105 -21.04 5.19 -36.57
C GLY A 105 -20.61 6.67 -36.45
N PHE A 106 -21.01 7.51 -37.39
CA PHE A 106 -20.43 8.87 -37.47
C PHE A 106 -20.81 9.82 -36.33
N SER A 107 -22.04 9.73 -35.81
CA SER A 107 -22.62 10.75 -34.91
C SER A 107 -23.39 10.24 -33.69
N ARG A 108 -23.56 8.92 -33.52
CA ARG A 108 -24.37 8.39 -32.41
C ARG A 108 -23.49 8.09 -31.20
N PHE A 109 -23.95 8.51 -30.03
CA PHE A 109 -23.35 8.12 -28.76
C PHE A 109 -24.30 7.23 -27.96
N ARG A 110 -23.73 6.28 -27.24
CA ARG A 110 -24.42 5.50 -26.20
C ARG A 110 -23.61 5.58 -24.92
N TYR A 111 -24.27 5.41 -23.78
CA TYR A 111 -23.63 5.52 -22.47
C TYR A 111 -24.02 4.32 -21.61
N SER A 112 -23.08 3.79 -20.83
CA SER A 112 -23.35 2.68 -19.90
C SER A 112 -24.14 3.13 -18.67
N ASP A 113 -24.36 2.25 -17.69
CA ASP A 113 -24.65 2.69 -16.32
C ASP A 113 -23.42 3.32 -15.65
N THR A 114 -23.53 3.73 -14.39
CA THR A 114 -22.40 4.31 -13.64
C THR A 114 -21.79 3.34 -12.65
N LEU A 115 -20.47 3.28 -12.61
CA LEU A 115 -19.68 2.52 -11.63
C LEU A 115 -19.06 3.47 -10.62
N GLU A 116 -19.27 3.25 -9.33
CA GLU A 116 -18.62 4.03 -8.27
C GLU A 116 -17.39 3.30 -7.73
N LEU A 117 -16.23 3.95 -7.84
CA LEU A 117 -14.99 3.48 -7.26
C LEU A 117 -14.70 4.23 -5.97
N VAL A 118 -14.40 3.48 -4.91
CA VAL A 118 -14.09 4.02 -3.59
C VAL A 118 -12.65 3.66 -3.24
N VAL A 119 -11.94 4.60 -2.62
CA VAL A 119 -10.57 4.36 -2.13
C VAL A 119 -10.57 4.12 -0.64
N THR A 120 -9.85 3.10 -0.20
CA THR A 120 -9.59 2.84 1.22
C THR A 120 -8.15 3.18 1.58
N ASP A 121 -7.94 3.80 2.72
CA ASP A 121 -6.60 4.11 3.21
C ASP A 121 -5.76 2.85 3.35
N SER A 122 -4.52 2.89 2.84
CA SER A 122 -3.54 1.82 3.00
C SER A 122 -2.89 1.91 4.37
N ILE A 123 -3.68 1.78 5.44
CA ILE A 123 -3.26 2.06 6.82
C ILE A 123 -1.96 1.32 7.21
N ASN A 124 -1.63 0.18 6.60
CA ASN A 124 -0.52 -0.69 7.07
C ASN A 124 0.88 -0.41 6.50
N ARG A 125 1.05 0.45 5.49
CA ARG A 125 2.36 0.51 4.78
C ARG A 125 3.39 1.45 5.38
N ASP A 126 2.98 2.59 5.92
CA ASP A 126 3.93 3.66 6.27
C ASP A 126 4.37 3.66 7.75
N TYR A 127 3.50 3.27 8.69
CA TYR A 127 3.89 3.23 10.10
C TYR A 127 4.87 2.10 10.42
N THR A 128 4.80 0.99 9.69
CA THR A 128 5.63 -0.20 9.94
C THR A 128 7.08 0.06 9.51
N THR A 129 7.31 0.73 8.38
CA THR A 129 8.66 0.97 7.85
C THR A 129 9.42 1.98 8.71
N GLN A 130 8.78 3.08 9.13
CA GLN A 130 9.44 4.06 9.99
C GLN A 130 9.70 3.52 11.41
N ASN A 131 8.77 2.77 12.00
CA ASN A 131 9.01 2.14 13.30
C ASN A 131 10.10 1.07 13.23
N LEU A 132 10.17 0.27 12.16
CA LEU A 132 11.25 -0.72 11.98
C LEU A 132 12.62 -0.05 11.85
N ILE A 133 12.73 1.06 11.11
CA ILE A 133 13.98 1.82 11.00
C ILE A 133 14.39 2.39 12.36
N ARG A 134 13.44 2.98 13.12
CA ARG A 134 13.71 3.51 14.46
C ARG A 134 14.15 2.42 15.45
N MET A 135 13.49 1.26 15.42
CA MET A 135 13.86 0.11 16.26
C MET A 135 15.22 -0.47 15.86
N ALA A 136 15.54 -0.54 14.56
CA ALA A 136 16.84 -0.97 14.07
C ALA A 136 17.96 -0.03 14.53
N ILE A 137 17.77 1.29 14.43
CA ILE A 137 18.75 2.28 14.90
C ILE A 137 18.93 2.18 16.42
N ALA A 138 17.83 2.11 17.19
CA ALA A 138 17.91 1.94 18.64
C ALA A 138 18.64 0.66 19.04
N GLY A 139 18.38 -0.44 18.32
CA GLY A 139 19.09 -1.71 18.51
C GLY A 139 20.59 -1.61 18.23
N LEU A 140 20.98 -0.98 17.11
CA LEU A 140 22.40 -0.78 16.76
C LEU A 140 23.13 0.07 17.80
N VAL A 141 22.50 1.14 18.29
CA VAL A 141 23.07 1.98 19.35
C VAL A 141 23.26 1.20 20.65
N LEU A 142 22.27 0.39 21.05
CA LEU A 142 22.37 -0.43 22.26
C LEU A 142 23.50 -1.46 22.16
N VAL A 143 23.63 -2.13 21.01
CA VAL A 143 24.70 -3.11 20.76
C VAL A 143 26.08 -2.44 20.83
N ALA A 144 26.24 -1.26 20.22
CA ALA A 144 27.50 -0.52 20.28
C ALA A 144 27.88 -0.11 21.71
N LEU A 145 26.91 0.37 22.51
CA LEU A 145 27.16 0.72 23.91
C LEU A 145 27.55 -0.48 24.76
N LEU A 146 26.92 -1.65 24.54
CA LEU A 146 27.27 -2.89 25.23
C LEU A 146 28.69 -3.36 24.87
N ALA A 147 29.08 -3.26 23.59
CA ALA A 147 30.44 -3.59 23.15
C ALA A 147 31.49 -2.73 23.86
N ILE A 148 31.28 -1.40 23.91
CA ILE A 148 32.18 -0.46 24.59
C ILE A 148 32.29 -0.79 26.10
N LEU A 149 31.17 -1.13 26.76
CA LEU A 149 31.18 -1.50 28.18
C LEU A 149 31.94 -2.80 28.43
N VAL A 150 31.79 -3.80 27.55
CA VAL A 150 32.50 -5.08 27.64
C VAL A 150 34.00 -4.89 27.45
N GLU A 151 34.40 -4.09 26.46
CA GLU A 151 35.81 -3.76 26.22
C GLU A 151 36.42 -3.02 27.43
N ASN A 152 35.71 -2.03 27.97
CA ASN A 152 36.17 -1.28 29.15
C ASN A 152 36.29 -2.17 30.39
N TRP A 153 35.31 -3.05 30.62
CA TRP A 153 35.34 -4.03 31.71
C TRP A 153 36.51 -5.00 31.56
N HIS A 154 36.73 -5.52 30.35
CA HIS A 154 37.81 -6.46 30.08
C HIS A 154 39.19 -5.81 30.28
N SER A 155 39.34 -4.55 29.84
CA SER A 155 40.56 -3.76 30.05
C SER A 155 40.84 -3.52 31.54
N HIS A 156 39.81 -3.18 32.33
CA HIS A 156 39.97 -2.99 33.79
C HIS A 156 40.32 -4.31 34.51
N LYS A 157 39.79 -5.44 34.04
CA LYS A 157 40.11 -6.76 34.60
C LYS A 157 41.54 -7.21 34.24
N ALA A 158 42.06 -6.82 33.08
CA ALA A 158 43.45 -7.09 32.70
C ALA A 158 44.42 -6.31 33.61
N LEU A 159 44.15 -5.02 33.84
CA LEU A 159 44.97 -4.16 34.71
C LEU A 159 44.95 -4.62 36.18
N ASN A 160 43.80 -5.10 36.66
CA ASN A 160 43.68 -5.69 38.01
C ASN A 160 44.40 -7.05 38.14
N LYS A 161 44.55 -7.81 37.05
CA LYS A 161 45.32 -9.07 37.06
C LYS A 161 46.82 -8.81 37.08
N GLU A 162 47.30 -7.80 36.37
CA GLU A 162 48.70 -7.37 36.43
C GLU A 162 49.04 -6.83 37.83
N ALA A 163 48.18 -5.98 38.41
CA ALA A 163 48.35 -5.50 39.78
C ALA A 163 48.27 -6.61 40.84
N SER A 164 47.48 -7.66 40.62
CA SER A 164 47.41 -8.81 41.53
C SER A 164 48.56 -9.80 41.33
N ALA A 165 49.19 -9.85 40.15
CA ALA A 165 50.36 -10.69 39.89
C ALA A 165 51.64 -10.08 40.47
N ASP A 166 51.75 -8.75 40.50
CA ASP A 166 52.89 -8.03 41.13
C ASP A 166 52.83 -8.04 42.67
N VAL A 167 51.65 -8.28 43.26
CA VAL A 167 51.46 -8.33 44.74
C VAL A 167 51.66 -9.75 45.30
N ALA A 168 51.86 -10.76 44.45
CA ALA A 168 52.07 -12.14 44.87
C ALA A 168 53.57 -12.55 44.93
N GLU A 169 54.41 -11.75 45.59
CA GLU A 169 55.66 -12.24 46.20
C GLU A 169 55.72 -11.81 47.68
N PRO A 170 55.58 -12.75 48.64
CA PRO A 170 55.96 -12.51 50.03
C PRO A 170 57.32 -13.16 50.29
N SER A 171 58.39 -12.36 50.33
CA SER A 171 59.69 -12.78 50.86
C SER A 171 59.99 -12.05 52.18
N TRP A 172 59.50 -12.60 53.29
CA TRP A 172 59.99 -12.24 54.63
C TRP A 172 61.16 -13.15 55.03
N SER A 173 62.31 -12.55 55.36
CA SER A 173 63.23 -13.07 56.38
C SER A 173 64.02 -11.89 57.00
N HIS A 174 63.63 -11.46 58.21
CA HIS A 174 64.31 -11.68 59.51
C HIS A 174 65.71 -10.99 59.56
N GLN A 175 66.11 -10.15 60.53
CA GLN A 175 66.00 -10.34 61.98
C GLN A 175 66.52 -9.10 62.78
N MET A 176 65.71 -8.64 63.73
CA MET A 176 65.97 -8.05 65.08
C MET A 176 67.09 -7.03 65.37
N CYS A 177 66.68 -5.89 65.96
CA CYS A 177 67.47 -5.04 66.87
C CYS A 177 66.83 -5.03 68.27
N GLN A 178 67.58 -5.37 69.34
CA GLN A 178 67.39 -4.87 70.73
C GLN A 178 68.47 -5.43 71.69
N PRO A 179 68.69 -4.84 72.90
CA PRO A 179 69.99 -4.31 73.32
C PRO A 179 70.55 -4.94 74.60
N GLY A 180 71.79 -4.59 74.99
CA GLY A 180 72.20 -4.72 76.38
C GLY A 180 73.69 -4.69 76.74
N TRP A 181 74.07 -3.66 77.49
CA TRP A 181 75.04 -3.62 78.59
C TRP A 181 76.56 -3.49 78.30
N THR A 182 77.00 -2.24 78.49
CA THR A 182 78.22 -1.78 79.20
C THR A 182 79.52 -1.48 78.42
N PHE A 183 80.08 -0.34 78.83
CA PHE A 183 81.41 0.24 78.62
C PHE A 183 81.80 0.81 77.24
N ALA A 184 81.76 2.15 77.22
CA ALA A 184 82.65 3.07 76.51
C ALA A 184 82.47 3.31 74.99
N ARG A 185 82.20 4.61 74.71
CA ARG A 185 82.54 5.38 73.50
C ARG A 185 81.65 5.17 72.26
N THR A 186 80.66 6.07 72.14
CA THR A 186 79.93 6.53 70.93
C THR A 186 79.92 5.63 69.68
N PRO A 187 78.75 5.09 69.28
CA PRO A 187 78.52 4.61 67.93
C PRO A 187 77.79 5.63 67.05
N SER A 188 78.28 5.72 65.82
CA SER A 188 77.82 6.51 64.69
C SER A 188 76.41 6.16 64.20
N VAL A 189 75.76 7.17 63.64
CA VAL A 189 74.46 7.15 62.95
C VAL A 189 74.39 6.01 61.92
N CYS A 190 73.36 5.15 62.03
CA CYS A 190 72.95 4.23 60.97
C CYS A 190 72.23 5.03 59.86
N LYS A 191 72.62 4.76 58.62
CA LYS A 191 72.07 5.38 57.41
C LYS A 191 71.03 4.46 56.78
#